data_AF-A0A9X9MI18-F1
#
_entry.id   AF-A0A9X9MI18-F1
#
_cell.length_a   1.000
_cell.length_b   1.000
_cell.length_c   1.000
_cell.angle_alpha   90.00
_cell.angle_beta   90.00
_cell.angle_gamma   90.00
#
_symmetry.space_group_name_H-M   'P 1'
#
loop_
_entity.id
_entity.type
_entity.pdbx_description
1 polymer ?
#
loop_
_entity_poly.entity_id
_entity_poly.type
_entity_poly.pdbx_seq_one_letter_code
_entity_poly.pdbx_strand_id
1 'polypeptide(L)'
;MSYLLCPGTVSPKKRKRTSSRLKVDDVDQIISYIESSPENRRKTFPELASGPFRHLGVSKRVVQRKLKKRGYQQHVACLKPPVSQKTMKTRREWVEAYLNWTHEDWTLVLWTDKTWVEDGRHPGEWVIRSVRTFLYKKIVI
;
A
#
# COMPACT_ATOMS: atom_id res chain seq x y z
N MET A 1 53.20 -47.34 4.38
CA MET A 1 51.74 -47.07 4.37
C MET A 1 51.51 -45.63 4.82
N SER A 2 51.18 -44.74 3.90
CA SER A 2 50.95 -43.31 4.16
C SER A 2 49.46 -43.05 4.38
N TYR A 3 49.07 -42.57 5.55
CA TYR A 3 47.70 -42.15 5.80
C TYR A 3 47.55 -40.68 5.38
N LEU A 4 46.69 -40.41 4.39
CA LEU A 4 46.28 -39.05 4.04
C LEU A 4 45.17 -38.61 5.02
N LEU A 5 45.46 -37.64 5.88
CA LEU A 5 44.44 -36.97 6.70
C LEU A 5 43.75 -35.90 5.85
N CYS A 6 42.49 -36.11 5.49
CA CYS A 6 41.65 -35.06 4.90
C CYS A 6 41.31 -34.03 5.99
N PRO A 7 41.57 -32.71 5.78
CA PRO A 7 41.15 -31.71 6.73
C PRO A 7 39.62 -31.56 6.64
N GLY A 8 38.91 -31.94 7.70
CA GLY A 8 37.47 -31.72 7.80
C GLY A 8 37.17 -30.23 7.69
N THR A 9 36.42 -29.82 6.67
CA THR A 9 35.92 -28.45 6.54
C THR A 9 34.91 -28.18 7.65
N VAL A 10 35.34 -27.53 8.73
CA VAL A 10 34.46 -27.06 9.80
C VAL A 10 33.60 -25.94 9.22
N SER A 11 32.34 -26.24 8.89
CA SER A 11 31.43 -25.23 8.35
C SER A 11 31.18 -24.15 9.42
N PRO A 12 31.32 -22.84 9.11
CA PRO A 12 31.20 -21.79 10.11
C PRO A 12 29.84 -21.82 10.82
N LYS A 13 29.86 -21.79 12.17
CA LYS A 13 28.62 -21.72 12.96
C LYS A 13 27.85 -20.45 12.60
N LYS A 14 26.58 -20.62 12.23
CA LYS A 14 25.66 -19.51 11.91
C LYS A 14 25.52 -18.58 13.12
N ARG A 15 25.80 -17.28 12.93
CA ARG A 15 25.65 -16.28 14.00
C ARG A 15 24.19 -16.20 14.47
N LYS A 16 23.97 -16.22 15.79
CA LYS A 16 22.66 -15.94 16.39
C LYS A 16 22.29 -14.47 16.10
N ARG A 17 21.09 -14.23 15.57
CA ARG A 17 20.61 -12.87 15.32
C ARG A 17 20.10 -12.27 16.62
N THR A 18 20.31 -10.98 16.81
CA THR A 18 19.65 -10.22 17.87
C THR A 18 18.14 -10.27 17.66
N SER A 19 17.40 -10.54 18.72
CA SER A 19 15.94 -10.46 18.71
C SER A 19 15.51 -9.02 18.41
N SER A 20 14.48 -8.85 17.59
CA SER A 20 13.97 -7.53 17.29
C SER A 20 13.21 -6.97 18.50
N ARG A 21 13.45 -5.70 18.84
CA ARG A 21 12.68 -5.00 19.90
C ARG A 21 11.17 -5.02 19.68
N LEU A 22 10.72 -4.89 18.42
CA LEU A 22 9.30 -4.92 18.08
C LEU A 22 8.83 -6.37 17.91
N LYS A 23 7.91 -6.81 18.77
CA LYS A 23 7.35 -8.16 18.74
C LYS A 23 6.39 -8.32 17.55
N VAL A 24 5.90 -9.54 17.37
CA VAL A 24 4.95 -9.88 16.31
C VAL A 24 3.59 -9.24 16.60
N ASP A 25 3.12 -9.35 17.84
CA ASP A 25 1.82 -8.81 18.29
C ASP A 25 1.75 -7.28 18.14
N ASP A 26 2.84 -6.58 18.51
CA ASP A 26 2.92 -5.12 18.34
C ASP A 26 2.75 -4.70 16.87
N VAL A 27 3.30 -5.49 15.94
CA VAL A 27 3.17 -5.23 14.50
C VAL A 27 1.73 -5.42 14.05
N ASP A 28 1.04 -6.43 14.58
CA ASP A 28 -0.35 -6.70 14.25
C ASP A 28 -1.28 -5.61 14.81
N GLN A 29 -1.00 -5.08 16.00
CA GLN A 29 -1.69 -3.91 16.54
C GLN A 29 -1.48 -2.66 15.66
N ILE A 30 -0.25 -2.41 15.18
CA ILE A 30 0.03 -1.31 14.26
C ILE A 30 -0.78 -1.46 12.97
N ILE A 31 -0.84 -2.67 12.42
CA ILE A 31 -1.60 -2.94 11.18
C ILE A 31 -3.10 -2.71 11.43
N SER A 32 -3.66 -3.26 12.50
CA SER A 32 -5.06 -3.08 12.86
C SER A 32 -5.42 -1.60 13.02
N TYR A 33 -4.55 -0.82 13.67
CA TYR A 33 -4.72 0.63 13.80
C TYR A 33 -4.66 1.36 12.43
N ILE A 34 -3.74 0.97 11.55
CA ILE A 34 -3.67 1.55 10.20
C ILE A 34 -4.95 1.26 9.42
N GLU A 35 -5.49 0.05 9.50
CA GLU A 35 -6.67 -0.34 8.73
C GLU A 35 -7.99 0.20 9.27
N SER A 36 -8.05 0.58 10.56
CA SER A 36 -9.29 1.02 11.21
C SER A 36 -9.86 2.33 10.67
N SER A 37 -9.04 3.22 10.11
CA SER A 37 -9.51 4.52 9.59
C SER A 37 -8.72 4.98 8.35
N PRO A 38 -9.37 5.65 7.36
CA PRO A 38 -8.68 6.33 6.27
C PRO A 38 -7.63 7.34 6.73
N GLU A 39 -7.85 8.02 7.85
CA GLU A 39 -6.93 9.02 8.40
C GLU A 39 -5.67 8.37 8.96
N ASN A 40 -5.81 7.24 9.65
CA ASN A 40 -4.68 6.47 10.17
C ASN A 40 -3.78 5.97 9.04
N ARG A 41 -4.36 5.62 7.87
CA ARG A 41 -3.58 5.26 6.69
C ARG A 41 -2.76 6.42 6.13
N ARG A 42 -3.18 7.67 6.31
CA ARG A 42 -2.44 8.86 5.85
C ARG A 42 -1.27 9.24 6.76
N LYS A 43 -1.16 8.62 7.95
CA LYS A 43 -0.06 8.89 8.88
C LYS A 43 1.28 8.46 8.31
N THR A 44 2.32 9.22 8.62
CA THR A 44 3.69 8.85 8.25
C THR A 44 4.29 7.85 9.23
N PHE A 45 5.28 7.05 8.82
CA PHE A 45 6.00 6.15 9.76
C PHE A 45 6.57 6.86 11.01
N PRO A 46 7.17 8.07 10.94
CA PRO A 46 7.55 8.79 12.14
C PRO A 46 6.36 9.16 13.01
N GLU A 47 5.25 9.64 12.45
CA GLU A 47 4.03 9.95 13.22
C GLU A 47 3.48 8.73 13.95
N LEU A 48 3.47 7.56 13.31
CA LEU A 48 3.06 6.32 13.96
C LEU A 48 3.96 5.98 15.16
N ALA A 49 5.28 6.14 14.99
CA ALA A 49 6.26 5.84 16.03
C ALA A 49 6.26 6.85 17.18
N SER A 50 5.99 8.14 16.91
CA SER A 50 5.99 9.20 17.92
C SER A 50 4.63 9.46 18.56
N GLY A 51 3.54 9.07 17.91
CA GLY A 51 2.16 9.25 18.38
C GLY A 51 1.64 7.99 19.05
N PRO A 52 0.75 7.22 18.39
CA PRO A 52 0.02 6.10 19.01
C PRO A 52 0.94 5.00 19.56
N PHE A 53 2.11 4.78 18.94
CA PHE A 53 3.03 3.71 19.33
C PHE A 53 4.31 4.21 20.03
N ARG A 54 4.28 5.42 20.62
CA ARG A 54 5.43 6.01 21.33
C ARG A 54 5.95 5.13 22.46
N HIS A 55 5.04 4.45 23.17
CA HIS A 55 5.36 3.57 24.30
C HIS A 55 6.25 2.38 23.91
N LEU A 56 6.29 2.00 22.63
CA LEU A 56 7.17 0.93 22.15
C LEU A 56 8.63 1.36 22.03
N GLY A 57 8.94 2.66 22.08
CA GLY A 57 10.31 3.17 22.04
C GLY A 57 11.08 2.80 20.77
N VAL A 58 10.38 2.56 19.65
CA VAL A 58 10.98 2.14 18.38
C VAL A 58 11.16 3.30 17.42
N SER A 59 12.22 3.25 16.62
CA SER A 59 12.44 4.25 15.57
C SER A 59 11.54 3.99 14.35
N LYS A 60 11.26 5.06 13.57
CA LYS A 60 10.51 4.97 12.30
C LYS A 60 11.04 3.88 11.35
N ARG A 61 12.37 3.66 11.34
CA ARG A 61 13.03 2.65 10.50
C ARG A 61 12.65 1.22 10.92
N VAL A 62 12.46 0.97 12.21
CA VAL A 62 12.05 -0.34 12.72
C VAL A 62 10.60 -0.62 12.32
N VAL A 63 9.71 0.35 12.51
CA VAL A 63 8.29 0.27 12.10
C VAL A 63 8.19 0.01 10.61
N GLN A 64 8.86 0.82 9.77
CA GLN A 64 8.88 0.66 8.32
C GLN A 64 9.37 -0.72 7.88
N ARG A 65 10.50 -1.21 8.44
CA ARG A 65 11.04 -2.52 8.07
C ARG A 65 10.10 -3.66 8.42
N LYS A 66 9.42 -3.57 9.57
CA LYS A 66 8.48 -4.59 10.06
C LYS A 66 7.19 -4.61 9.24
N LEU A 67 6.64 -3.43 8.96
CA LEU A 67 5.49 -3.28 8.07
C LEU A 67 5.81 -3.76 6.65
N LYS A 68 6.98 -3.42 6.10
CA LYS A 68 7.42 -3.90 4.78
C LYS A 68 7.51 -5.42 4.71
N LYS A 69 7.97 -6.09 5.78
CA LYS A 69 7.95 -7.57 5.86
C LYS A 69 6.55 -8.16 5.84
N ARG A 70 5.56 -7.44 6.37
CA ARG A 70 4.13 -7.78 6.29
C ARG A 70 3.46 -7.33 5.00
N GLY A 71 4.23 -6.76 4.06
CA GLY A 71 3.73 -6.29 2.77
C GLY A 71 3.12 -4.88 2.80
N TYR A 72 3.34 -4.08 3.84
CA TYR A 72 2.86 -2.70 3.92
C TYR A 72 3.93 -1.69 3.50
N GLN A 73 3.54 -0.74 2.65
CA GLN A 73 4.40 0.33 2.15
C GLN A 73 3.63 1.65 2.04
N GLN A 74 4.35 2.76 1.98
CA GLN A 74 3.75 4.07 1.70
C GLN A 74 3.67 4.28 0.19
N HIS A 75 2.52 4.77 -0.27
CA HIS A 75 2.23 5.08 -1.66
C HIS A 75 1.61 6.47 -1.76
N VAL A 76 1.85 7.14 -2.88
CA VAL A 76 1.13 8.37 -3.20
C VAL A 76 -0.33 8.02 -3.52
N ALA A 77 -1.26 8.62 -2.80
CA ALA A 77 -2.68 8.50 -3.07
C ALA A 77 -3.05 9.43 -4.22
N CYS A 78 -3.58 8.84 -5.29
CA CYS A 78 -4.21 9.60 -6.34
C CYS A 78 -5.47 10.26 -5.79
N LEU A 79 -5.61 11.56 -6.05
CA LEU A 79 -6.86 12.28 -5.80
C LEU A 79 -7.92 11.69 -6.74
N LYS A 80 -9.01 11.19 -6.15
CA LYS A 80 -10.19 10.77 -6.90
C LYS A 80 -11.22 11.90 -6.79
N PRO A 81 -11.89 12.29 -7.90
CA PRO A 81 -12.98 13.23 -7.80
C PRO A 81 -14.05 12.66 -6.86
N PRO A 82 -14.60 13.48 -5.95
CA PRO A 82 -15.63 13.02 -5.02
C PRO A 82 -16.84 12.53 -5.81
N VAL A 83 -17.35 11.37 -5.42
CA VAL A 83 -18.47 10.73 -6.09
C VAL A 83 -19.74 11.07 -5.31
N SER A 84 -20.56 11.97 -5.86
CA SER A 84 -21.88 12.29 -5.30
C SER A 84 -22.90 11.20 -5.64
N GLN A 85 -23.98 11.07 -4.87
CA GLN A 85 -25.08 10.15 -5.17
C GLN A 85 -25.67 10.39 -6.57
N LYS A 86 -25.80 11.68 -6.97
CA LYS A 86 -26.22 12.06 -8.32
C LYS A 86 -25.28 11.51 -9.39
N THR A 87 -23.97 11.71 -9.21
CA THR A 87 -22.95 11.20 -10.13
C THR A 87 -22.96 9.67 -10.20
N MET A 88 -23.20 8.97 -9.08
CA MET A 88 -23.32 7.50 -9.08
C MET A 88 -24.51 7.04 -9.93
N LYS A 89 -25.67 7.67 -9.73
CA LYS A 89 -26.89 7.35 -10.48
C LYS A 89 -26.69 7.58 -11.98
N THR A 90 -26.22 8.77 -12.37
CA THR A 90 -25.97 9.09 -13.79
C THR A 90 -24.94 8.16 -14.41
N ARG A 91 -23.86 7.83 -13.70
CA ARG A 91 -22.87 6.85 -14.19
C ARG A 91 -23.47 5.45 -14.34
N ARG A 92 -24.34 5.03 -13.42
CA ARG A 92 -25.01 3.73 -13.50
C ARG A 92 -25.97 3.67 -14.68
N GLU A 93 -26.84 4.66 -14.83
CA GLU A 93 -27.80 4.76 -15.95
C GLU A 93 -27.07 4.77 -17.30
N TRP A 94 -25.95 5.51 -17.38
CA TRP A 94 -25.11 5.50 -18.56
C TRP A 94 -24.55 4.10 -18.84
N VAL A 95 -23.93 3.45 -17.85
CA VAL A 95 -23.40 2.08 -18.04
C VAL A 95 -24.49 1.10 -18.46
N GLU A 96 -25.69 1.16 -17.87
CA GLU A 96 -26.81 0.28 -18.21
C GLU A 96 -27.32 0.52 -19.63
N ALA A 97 -27.43 1.78 -20.06
CA ALA A 97 -27.89 2.14 -21.41
C ALA A 97 -26.93 1.65 -22.51
N TYR A 98 -25.63 1.65 -22.23
CA TYR A 98 -24.58 1.31 -23.20
C TYR A 98 -23.92 -0.05 -22.93
N LEU A 99 -24.48 -0.87 -22.02
CA LEU A 99 -23.87 -2.13 -21.59
C LEU A 99 -23.69 -3.15 -22.73
N ASN A 100 -24.68 -3.20 -23.63
CA ASN A 100 -24.75 -4.16 -24.74
C ASN A 100 -24.24 -3.58 -26.06
N TRP A 101 -23.64 -2.39 -26.05
CA TRP A 101 -23.11 -1.77 -27.26
C TRP A 101 -21.95 -2.58 -27.82
N THR A 102 -21.98 -2.77 -29.14
CA THR A 102 -20.94 -3.46 -29.88
C THR A 102 -19.80 -2.50 -30.22
N HIS A 103 -18.69 -3.06 -30.70
CA HIS A 103 -17.56 -2.24 -31.16
C HIS A 103 -17.97 -1.26 -32.27
N GLU A 104 -18.84 -1.68 -33.19
CA GLU A 104 -19.34 -0.86 -34.30
C GLU A 104 -20.12 0.34 -33.79
N ASP A 105 -20.98 0.16 -32.78
CA ASP A 105 -21.73 1.25 -32.15
C ASP A 105 -20.80 2.31 -31.54
N TRP A 106 -19.70 1.88 -30.88
CA TRP A 106 -18.72 2.80 -30.31
C TRP A 106 -17.93 3.57 -31.37
N THR A 107 -17.69 3.00 -32.55
CA THR A 107 -16.97 3.69 -33.63
C THR A 107 -17.74 4.88 -34.22
N LEU A 108 -19.06 4.91 -34.03
CA LEU A 108 -19.92 6.01 -34.48
C LEU A 108 -19.90 7.21 -33.51
N VAL A 109 -19.36 7.04 -32.29
CA VAL A 109 -19.35 8.09 -31.27
C VAL A 109 -18.06 8.90 -31.35
N LEU A 110 -18.22 10.20 -31.63
CA LEU A 110 -17.12 11.17 -31.52
C LEU A 110 -17.06 11.75 -30.11
N TRP A 111 -15.95 11.49 -29.42
CA TRP A 111 -15.68 12.03 -28.10
C TRP A 111 -14.89 13.35 -28.21
N THR A 112 -15.31 14.36 -27.45
CA THR A 112 -14.55 15.60 -27.28
C THR A 112 -14.42 15.90 -25.79
N ASP A 113 -13.23 16.34 -25.38
CA ASP A 113 -12.96 16.82 -24.03
C ASP A 113 -12.01 18.02 -24.11
N LYS A 114 -12.05 18.88 -23.10
CA LYS A 114 -11.13 20.01 -22.95
C LYS A 114 -10.30 19.78 -21.70
N THR A 115 -8.98 19.70 -21.89
CA THR A 115 -8.03 19.62 -20.79
C THR A 115 -7.25 20.92 -20.67
N TRP A 116 -7.03 21.37 -19.43
CA TRP A 116 -6.10 22.44 -19.13
C TRP A 116 -4.71 21.82 -18.97
N VAL A 117 -3.71 22.39 -19.64
CA VAL A 117 -2.31 21.97 -19.48
C VAL A 117 -1.62 23.00 -18.61
N GLU A 118 -1.36 22.63 -17.36
CA GLU A 118 -0.61 23.45 -16.41
C GLU A 118 0.82 22.91 -16.27
N ASP A 119 1.80 23.80 -16.15
CA ASP A 119 3.18 23.42 -15.83
C ASP A 119 3.32 23.25 -14.31
N GLY A 120 3.32 22.00 -13.84
CA GLY A 120 3.44 21.71 -12.42
C GLY A 120 3.28 20.22 -12.06
N ARG A 121 3.89 19.80 -10.95
CA ARG A 121 3.62 18.48 -10.34
C ARG A 121 2.52 18.62 -9.31
N HIS A 122 1.41 17.93 -9.50
CA HIS A 122 0.38 17.83 -8.46
C HIS A 122 0.94 17.03 -7.27
N PRO A 123 1.03 17.62 -6.06
CA PRO A 123 1.47 16.89 -4.88
C PRO A 123 0.38 15.88 -4.49
N GLY A 124 0.75 14.60 -4.41
CA GLY A 124 -0.12 13.58 -3.85
C GLY A 124 0.20 13.31 -2.38
N GLU A 125 -0.80 12.91 -1.61
CA GLU A 125 -0.64 12.57 -0.20
C GLU A 125 -0.10 11.15 -0.03
N TRP A 126 0.80 10.92 0.93
CA TRP A 126 1.31 9.58 1.20
C TRP A 126 0.37 8.78 2.10
N VAL A 127 0.11 7.54 1.71
CA VAL A 127 -0.80 6.63 2.42
C VAL A 127 -0.16 5.26 2.55
N ILE A 128 -0.21 4.68 3.75
CA ILE A 128 0.24 3.31 4.02
C ILE A 128 -0.81 2.32 3.51
N ARG A 129 -0.40 1.38 2.66
CA ARG A 129 -1.25 0.33 2.10
C ARG A 129 -0.51 -0.99 2.02
N SER A 130 -1.27 -2.09 2.01
CA SER A 130 -0.74 -3.40 1.69
C SER A 130 -0.47 -3.49 0.18
N VAL A 131 0.72 -3.96 -0.20
CA VAL A 131 1.14 -4.19 -1.60
C VAL A 131 0.16 -5.12 -2.33
N ARG A 132 -0.45 -6.08 -1.62
CA ARG A 132 -1.49 -6.97 -2.18
C ARG A 132 -2.79 -6.24 -2.53
N THR A 133 -3.14 -5.18 -1.80
CA THR A 133 -4.39 -4.44 -2.04
C THR A 133 -4.34 -3.45 -3.20
N PHE A 134 -3.16 -3.26 -3.81
CA PHE A 134 -3.01 -2.31 -4.92
C PHE A 134 -3.81 -2.73 -6.17
N LEU A 135 -4.06 -4.02 -6.35
CA LEU A 135 -4.78 -4.56 -7.51
C LEU A 135 -6.30 -4.64 -7.31
N TYR A 136 -6.79 -4.60 -6.07
CA TYR A 136 -8.21 -4.85 -5.78
C TYR A 136 -8.71 -4.01 -4.60
N LYS A 137 -8.94 -2.72 -4.81
CA LYS A 137 -10.00 -2.03 -4.05
C LYS A 137 -11.08 -1.59 -5.02
N LYS A 138 -11.97 -2.57 -5.28
CA LYS A 138 -13.38 -2.37 -5.57
C LYS A 138 -13.92 -1.26 -4.66
N ILE A 139 -14.69 -0.38 -5.28
CA ILE A 139 -15.64 0.52 -4.65
C ILE A 139 -16.45 -0.32 -3.65
N VAL A 140 -16.32 -0.03 -2.34
CA VAL A 140 -17.36 -0.41 -1.39
C VAL A 140 -18.39 0.70 -1.50
N ILE A 141 -19.56 0.32 -2.02
CA ILE A 141 -20.75 1.15 -2.25
C ILE A 141 -21.42 1.42 -0.90
#